data_AF-A0A0G0HV91-F1
#
_entry.id   AF-A0A0G0HV91-F1
#
_cell.length_a   1.000
_cell.length_b   1.000
_cell.length_c   1.000
_cell.angle_alpha   90.00
_cell.angle_beta   90.00
_cell.angle_gamma   90.00
#
_symmetry.space_group_name_H-M   'P 1'
#
loop_
_entity.id
_entity.type
_entity.pdbx_description
1 polymer ?
#
loop_
_entity_poly.entity_id
_entity_poly.type
_entity_poly.pdbx_seq_one_letter_code
_entity_poly.pdbx_strand_id
1 'polypeptide(L)'
;MTIEQGPTEHEASKQSERLLPGHKLLLAGPGNLLPFSLAKEKSLFREEIIFDEHLMQSIFMEWYSIYNLFINLVNKDNIIVSKTDTTIGKSNEDSSINWESIDLPEELSFDAIKIPFLSQASSCWPRDAYTLLDGEVLANLFAWGAPPEGIKLSGLGEQGKVLVKNKSILVTPDVWRKSKDEILGLTRNGFKVGCLPCVDTSKQSYKFTELHIDGHSALIEDKNGTLVLLVTDSYSHQGHDTRKFIRQAAETAEARMVEVDDRKLPPLALNLIQFEDRSIAFTNSEARDLEVTLSELVGSDKIFTTEIPLIELPKHALGGMRCLTNILPPALNNLLTKQDWPRDKRMPVDKANWRV
;
A
#
# COMPACT_ATOMS: atom_id res chain seq x y z
N MET A 1 -25.40 -27.37 2.26
CA MET A 1 -25.94 -26.09 2.79
C MET A 1 -25.46 -25.97 4.22
N THR A 2 -24.26 -25.45 4.39
CA THR A 2 -23.70 -25.14 5.71
C THR A 2 -24.07 -23.69 5.99
N ILE A 3 -24.82 -23.48 7.07
CA ILE A 3 -25.20 -22.15 7.53
C ILE A 3 -23.91 -21.50 8.03
N GLU A 4 -23.42 -20.47 7.33
CA GLU A 4 -22.37 -19.60 7.83
C GLU A 4 -22.87 -18.98 9.14
N GLN A 5 -22.36 -19.47 10.26
CA GLN A 5 -22.53 -18.77 11.53
C GLN A 5 -21.72 -17.49 11.42
N GLY A 6 -22.41 -16.35 11.45
CA GLY A 6 -21.76 -15.04 11.55
C GLY A 6 -20.82 -14.97 12.76
N PRO A 7 -19.88 -14.02 12.76
CA PRO A 7 -18.88 -13.90 13.82
C PRO A 7 -19.56 -13.82 15.19
N THR A 8 -18.96 -14.48 16.17
CA THR A 8 -19.45 -14.41 17.57
C THR A 8 -19.42 -12.95 18.05
N GLU A 9 -20.27 -12.58 19.02
CA GLU A 9 -20.30 -11.20 19.56
C GLU A 9 -18.91 -10.72 20.05
N HIS A 10 -18.07 -11.67 20.51
CA HIS A 10 -16.69 -11.41 20.91
C HIS A 10 -15.77 -11.09 19.72
N GLU A 11 -15.95 -11.76 18.58
CA GLU A 11 -15.21 -11.47 17.35
C GLU A 11 -15.66 -10.16 16.71
N ALA A 12 -16.97 -9.86 16.72
CA ALA A 12 -17.51 -8.60 16.25
C ALA A 12 -16.99 -7.40 17.08
N SER A 13 -16.88 -7.56 18.41
CA SER A 13 -16.25 -6.56 19.29
C SER A 13 -14.78 -6.35 18.94
N LYS A 14 -14.00 -7.41 18.69
CA LYS A 14 -12.59 -7.30 18.28
C LYS A 14 -12.41 -6.69 16.89
N GLN A 15 -13.32 -6.94 15.96
CA GLN A 15 -13.32 -6.30 14.64
C GLN A 15 -13.51 -4.78 14.73
N SER A 16 -14.29 -4.30 15.70
CA SER A 16 -14.56 -2.87 15.89
C SER A 16 -13.37 -2.06 16.45
N GLU A 17 -12.36 -2.73 17.04
CA GLU A 17 -11.19 -2.07 17.65
C GLU A 17 -10.03 -1.87 16.66
N ARG A 18 -10.06 -2.51 15.49
CA ARG A 18 -8.94 -2.47 14.52
C ARG A 18 -8.84 -1.16 13.75
N LEU A 19 -9.95 -0.43 13.65
CA LEU A 19 -10.03 0.89 13.04
C LEU A 19 -10.47 1.90 14.09
N LEU A 20 -9.96 3.12 14.01
CA LEU A 20 -10.50 4.22 14.81
C LEU A 20 -11.99 4.45 14.48
N PRO A 21 -12.81 4.94 15.43
CA PRO A 21 -14.22 5.18 15.20
C PRO A 21 -14.50 5.99 13.93
N GLY A 22 -15.42 5.49 13.09
CA GLY A 22 -15.81 6.10 11.83
C GLY A 22 -14.78 6.01 10.69
N HIS A 23 -13.60 5.45 10.93
CA HIS A 23 -12.63 5.17 9.87
C HIS A 23 -13.05 3.92 9.11
N LYS A 24 -12.71 3.89 7.82
CA LYS A 24 -12.91 2.74 6.94
C LYS A 24 -11.59 2.31 6.33
N LEU A 25 -11.53 1.08 5.82
CA LEU A 25 -10.44 0.63 4.97
C LEU A 25 -10.81 0.89 3.51
N LEU A 26 -10.01 1.69 2.82
CA LEU A 26 -10.12 1.89 1.38
C LEU A 26 -9.27 0.84 0.67
N LEU A 27 -9.88 0.07 -0.22
CA LEU A 27 -9.24 -0.97 -1.03
C LEU A 27 -9.33 -0.64 -2.52
N ALA A 28 -8.23 -0.85 -3.24
CA ALA A 28 -8.19 -0.79 -4.69
C ALA A 28 -9.13 -1.86 -5.30
N GLY A 29 -10.02 -1.48 -6.21
CA GLY A 29 -10.82 -2.45 -6.96
C GLY A 29 -9.97 -3.29 -7.91
N PRO A 30 -10.44 -4.49 -8.29
CA PRO A 30 -9.64 -5.42 -9.09
C PRO A 30 -9.38 -4.95 -10.52
N GLY A 31 -10.16 -3.99 -11.03
CA GLY A 31 -9.92 -3.36 -12.32
C GLY A 31 -8.61 -2.57 -12.40
N ASN A 32 -7.98 -2.26 -11.27
CA ASN A 32 -6.66 -1.62 -11.22
C ASN A 32 -5.49 -2.60 -11.34
N LEU A 33 -5.74 -3.90 -11.24
CA LEU A 33 -4.70 -4.92 -11.09
C LEU A 33 -4.09 -5.37 -12.44
N LEU A 34 -4.63 -4.86 -13.54
CA LEU A 34 -4.51 -5.38 -14.90
C LEU A 34 -4.44 -4.19 -15.88
N PRO A 35 -3.71 -4.30 -17.01
CA PRO A 35 -2.48 -3.57 -17.38
C PRO A 35 -2.63 -2.04 -17.62
N PHE A 36 -3.39 -1.33 -16.78
CA PHE A 36 -3.66 0.10 -16.94
C PHE A 36 -2.44 0.99 -16.60
N SER A 37 -1.51 0.52 -15.76
CA SER A 37 -0.20 1.19 -15.52
C SER A 37 0.90 0.73 -16.50
N LEU A 38 0.79 -0.48 -17.06
CA LEU A 38 1.94 -1.21 -17.62
C LEU A 38 2.28 -0.90 -19.08
N ALA A 39 1.33 -0.38 -19.86
CA ALA A 39 1.61 0.00 -21.25
C ALA A 39 2.66 1.13 -21.34
N LYS A 40 2.93 1.86 -20.25
CA LYS A 40 3.91 2.96 -20.22
C LYS A 40 5.26 2.59 -19.62
N GLU A 41 5.38 1.48 -18.89
CA GLU A 41 6.54 1.20 -18.03
C GLU A 41 7.13 -0.21 -18.24
N LYS A 42 7.21 -0.69 -19.49
CA LYS A 42 7.89 -1.96 -19.83
C LYS A 42 9.29 -2.09 -19.20
N SER A 43 9.96 -0.99 -18.91
CA SER A 43 11.27 -0.94 -18.23
C SER A 43 11.27 -1.44 -16.77
N LEU A 44 10.11 -1.53 -16.10
CA LEU A 44 10.04 -2.02 -14.72
C LEU A 44 10.01 -3.55 -14.64
N PHE A 45 9.70 -4.23 -15.75
CA PHE A 45 9.75 -5.68 -15.84
C PHE A 45 11.10 -6.15 -16.35
N ARG A 46 11.60 -7.25 -15.78
CA ARG A 46 12.87 -7.87 -16.21
C ARG A 46 12.67 -9.01 -17.21
N GLU A 47 11.42 -9.40 -17.44
CA GLU A 47 11.01 -10.49 -18.31
C GLU A 47 9.78 -10.06 -19.13
N GLU A 48 9.58 -10.70 -20.28
CA GLU A 48 8.36 -10.53 -21.08
C GLU A 48 7.15 -11.13 -20.35
N ILE A 49 6.01 -10.43 -20.41
CA ILE A 49 4.76 -10.88 -19.79
C ILE A 49 3.78 -11.25 -20.88
N ILE A 50 3.31 -12.49 -20.82
CA ILE A 50 2.18 -12.98 -21.62
C ILE A 50 0.95 -12.96 -20.71
N PHE A 51 -0.02 -12.13 -21.05
CA PHE A 51 -1.30 -12.07 -20.34
C PHE A 51 -2.25 -13.11 -20.95
N ASP A 52 -2.47 -14.20 -20.22
CA ASP A 52 -3.46 -15.22 -20.54
C ASP A 52 -4.53 -15.34 -19.45
N GLU A 53 -5.60 -16.06 -19.72
CA GLU A 53 -6.72 -16.25 -18.79
C GLU A 53 -6.29 -16.82 -17.43
N HIS A 54 -5.29 -17.71 -17.41
CA HIS A 54 -4.83 -18.33 -16.18
C HIS A 54 -4.10 -17.33 -15.28
N LEU A 55 -3.26 -16.48 -15.86
CA LEU A 55 -2.62 -15.39 -15.13
C LEU A 55 -3.64 -14.41 -14.56
N MET A 56 -4.65 -14.04 -15.35
CA MET A 56 -5.73 -13.15 -14.92
C MET A 56 -6.50 -13.73 -13.72
N GLN A 57 -6.84 -15.02 -13.79
CA GLN A 57 -7.48 -15.73 -12.68
C GLN A 57 -6.58 -15.74 -11.43
N SER A 58 -5.27 -15.94 -11.60
CA SER A 58 -4.31 -15.98 -10.49
C SER A 58 -4.20 -14.63 -9.76
N ILE A 59 -4.02 -13.53 -10.52
CA ILE A 59 -4.00 -12.16 -9.98
C ILE A 59 -5.30 -11.85 -9.24
N PHE A 60 -6.44 -12.25 -9.83
CA PHE A 60 -7.75 -12.02 -9.24
C PHE A 60 -7.93 -12.80 -7.93
N MET A 61 -7.55 -14.08 -7.89
CA MET A 61 -7.61 -14.90 -6.68
C MET A 61 -6.74 -14.35 -5.56
N GLU A 62 -5.55 -13.85 -5.88
CA GLU A 62 -4.67 -13.18 -4.92
C GLU A 62 -5.31 -11.91 -4.34
N TRP A 63 -5.90 -11.05 -5.19
CA TRP A 63 -6.65 -9.89 -4.70
C TRP A 63 -7.85 -10.27 -3.85
N TYR A 64 -8.61 -11.29 -4.26
CA TYR A 64 -9.78 -11.75 -3.52
C TYR A 64 -9.38 -12.30 -2.14
N SER A 65 -8.22 -12.95 -2.04
CA SER A 65 -7.65 -13.38 -0.77
C SER A 65 -7.36 -12.20 0.18
N ILE A 66 -6.87 -11.08 -0.37
CA ILE A 66 -6.70 -9.82 0.40
C ILE A 66 -8.06 -9.27 0.86
N TYR A 67 -9.05 -9.24 -0.04
CA TYR A 67 -10.39 -8.75 0.28
C TYR A 67 -11.06 -9.57 1.39
N ASN A 68 -11.03 -10.91 1.30
CA ASN A 68 -11.57 -11.81 2.32
C ASN A 68 -10.87 -11.65 3.67
N LEU A 69 -9.54 -11.53 3.66
CA LEU A 69 -8.77 -11.24 4.87
C LEU A 69 -9.29 -9.98 5.56
N PHE A 70 -9.53 -8.91 4.81
CA PHE A 70 -10.05 -7.67 5.40
C PHE A 70 -11.50 -7.78 5.85
N ILE A 71 -12.36 -8.51 5.16
CA ILE A 71 -13.73 -8.77 5.65
C ILE A 71 -13.67 -9.41 7.05
N ASN A 72 -12.80 -10.40 7.22
CA ASN A 72 -12.63 -11.09 8.49
C ASN A 72 -12.01 -10.20 9.58
N LEU A 73 -11.18 -9.24 9.20
CA LEU A 73 -10.50 -8.34 10.12
C LEU A 73 -11.34 -7.13 10.54
N VAL A 74 -11.95 -6.42 9.60
CA VAL A 74 -12.58 -5.13 9.87
C VAL A 74 -14.09 -5.11 9.61
N ASN A 75 -14.67 -6.24 9.18
CA ASN A 75 -16.05 -6.36 8.68
C ASN A 75 -16.24 -5.67 7.31
N LYS A 76 -17.02 -6.31 6.43
CA LYS A 76 -17.34 -5.81 5.09
C LYS A 76 -17.88 -4.37 5.10
N ASP A 77 -18.67 -3.98 6.11
CA ASP A 77 -19.32 -2.66 6.15
C ASP A 77 -18.31 -1.52 6.37
N ASN A 78 -17.11 -1.83 6.85
CA ASN A 78 -16.00 -0.90 7.03
C ASN A 78 -15.01 -0.90 5.87
N ILE A 79 -15.28 -1.65 4.80
CA ILE A 79 -14.44 -1.67 3.60
C ILE A 79 -15.15 -0.83 2.53
N ILE A 80 -14.39 0.06 1.89
CA ILE A 80 -14.80 0.75 0.67
C ILE A 80 -13.90 0.25 -0.43
N VAL A 81 -14.51 -0.34 -1.46
CA VAL A 81 -13.79 -0.73 -2.67
C VAL A 81 -13.90 0.39 -3.70
N SER A 82 -12.78 0.82 -4.24
CA SER A 82 -12.78 1.79 -5.34
C SER A 82 -13.27 1.12 -6.63
N LYS A 83 -14.23 1.76 -7.30
CA LYS A 83 -14.69 1.37 -8.64
C LYS A 83 -13.66 1.78 -9.66
N THR A 84 -13.20 0.81 -10.42
CA THR A 84 -12.23 0.97 -11.48
C THR A 84 -12.79 0.25 -12.71
N ASP A 85 -12.62 0.86 -13.88
CA ASP A 85 -13.08 0.23 -15.11
C ASP A 85 -12.13 -0.93 -15.41
N THR A 86 -12.60 -2.17 -15.22
CA THR A 86 -11.80 -3.38 -15.45
C THR A 86 -11.66 -3.60 -16.96
N THR A 87 -10.51 -3.27 -17.54
CA THR A 87 -10.23 -3.55 -18.96
C THR A 87 -8.95 -4.39 -19.13
N ILE A 88 -9.01 -5.46 -19.91
CA ILE A 88 -7.84 -6.23 -20.36
C ILE A 88 -7.36 -5.67 -21.68
N GLY A 89 -6.05 -5.45 -21.80
CA GLY A 89 -5.40 -5.32 -23.09
C GLY A 89 -5.05 -6.70 -23.67
N LYS A 90 -5.67 -7.12 -24.78
CA LYS A 90 -5.21 -8.28 -25.57
C LYS A 90 -4.20 -7.81 -26.60
N SER A 91 -3.00 -8.39 -26.61
CA SER A 91 -2.03 -8.13 -27.68
C SER A 91 -2.48 -8.81 -28.96
N ASN A 92 -2.41 -8.07 -30.06
CA ASN A 92 -2.65 -8.58 -31.39
C ASN A 92 -1.32 -8.96 -32.06
N GLU A 93 -1.39 -9.77 -33.12
CA GLU A 93 -0.23 -10.20 -33.93
C GLU A 93 0.56 -9.03 -34.54
N ASP A 94 -0.07 -7.86 -34.69
CA ASP A 94 0.53 -6.63 -35.21
C ASP A 94 1.13 -5.73 -34.11
N SER A 95 1.25 -6.24 -32.87
CA SER A 95 1.70 -5.50 -31.68
C SER A 95 0.76 -4.39 -31.21
N SER A 96 -0.47 -4.27 -31.75
CA SER A 96 -1.52 -3.41 -31.18
C SER A 96 -2.19 -4.09 -29.97
N ILE A 97 -2.82 -3.29 -29.10
CA ILE A 97 -3.52 -3.79 -27.90
C ILE A 97 -5.01 -3.40 -28.01
N ASN A 98 -5.90 -4.40 -28.00
CA ASN A 98 -7.35 -4.19 -27.90
C ASN A 98 -7.80 -4.25 -26.45
N TRP A 99 -8.65 -3.30 -26.05
CA TRP A 99 -9.15 -3.20 -24.68
C TRP A 99 -10.55 -3.81 -24.59
N GLU A 100 -10.71 -4.85 -23.77
CA GLU A 100 -12.00 -5.49 -23.51
C GLU A 100 -12.35 -5.36 -22.02
N SER A 101 -13.61 -5.03 -21.71
CA SER A 101 -14.08 -5.05 -20.32
C SER A 101 -14.21 -6.48 -19.83
N ILE A 102 -13.74 -6.78 -18.61
CA ILE A 102 -14.03 -8.06 -17.95
C ILE A 102 -15.24 -7.86 -17.06
N ASP A 103 -16.25 -8.71 -17.26
CA ASP A 103 -17.30 -8.89 -16.29
C ASP A 103 -16.77 -9.78 -15.16
N LEU A 104 -16.71 -9.22 -13.95
CA LEU A 104 -16.41 -10.02 -12.75
C LEU A 104 -17.60 -10.96 -12.48
N PRO A 105 -17.36 -12.17 -11.93
CA PRO A 105 -18.43 -13.08 -11.53
C PRO A 105 -19.47 -12.37 -10.64
N GLU A 106 -20.78 -12.53 -10.92
CA GLU A 106 -21.87 -11.89 -10.17
C GLU A 106 -21.86 -12.25 -8.67
N GLU A 107 -21.34 -13.43 -8.34
CA GLU A 107 -21.16 -13.96 -6.98
C GLU A 107 -20.16 -13.14 -6.15
N LEU A 108 -19.42 -12.24 -6.80
CA LEU A 108 -18.40 -11.37 -6.21
C LEU A 108 -18.90 -9.92 -6.16
N SER A 109 -20.22 -9.70 -6.10
CA SER A 109 -20.81 -8.38 -5.99
C SER A 109 -20.34 -7.69 -4.70
N PHE A 110 -19.39 -6.77 -4.83
CA PHE A 110 -19.04 -5.78 -3.81
C PHE A 110 -19.45 -4.40 -4.30
N ASP A 111 -19.96 -3.57 -3.37
CA ASP A 111 -20.31 -2.20 -3.69
C ASP A 111 -19.03 -1.38 -3.91
N ALA A 112 -18.73 -1.13 -5.18
CA ALA A 112 -17.59 -0.31 -5.58
C ALA A 112 -18.03 1.12 -5.92
N ILE A 113 -17.32 2.12 -5.40
CA ILE A 113 -17.62 3.54 -5.63
C ILE A 113 -16.52 4.23 -6.44
N LYS A 114 -16.90 5.11 -7.36
CA LYS A 114 -15.90 5.90 -8.12
C LYS A 114 -15.22 6.90 -7.19
N ILE A 115 -13.88 6.85 -7.11
CA ILE A 115 -13.09 7.74 -6.27
C ILE A 115 -12.31 8.73 -7.16
N PRO A 116 -12.64 10.04 -7.13
CA PRO A 116 -12.10 11.02 -8.07
C PRO A 116 -10.58 11.09 -8.12
N PHE A 117 -9.89 11.14 -6.98
CA PHE A 117 -8.43 11.23 -6.94
C PHE A 117 -7.72 9.91 -7.30
N LEU A 118 -8.39 8.76 -7.16
CA LEU A 118 -7.85 7.49 -7.67
C LEU A 118 -8.09 7.30 -9.17
N SER A 119 -9.09 7.98 -9.73
CA SER A 119 -9.39 7.94 -11.17
C SER A 119 -8.54 8.90 -12.02
N GLN A 120 -7.72 9.75 -11.40
CA GLN A 120 -6.98 10.82 -12.07
C GLN A 120 -5.47 10.57 -12.18
N ALA A 121 -4.93 9.56 -11.51
CA ALA A 121 -3.49 9.33 -11.42
C ALA A 121 -3.03 8.15 -12.27
N SER A 122 -1.81 8.24 -12.80
CA SER A 122 -1.05 7.12 -13.36
C SER A 122 -0.70 6.04 -12.33
N SER A 123 -0.95 6.31 -11.04
CA SER A 123 -0.83 5.40 -9.91
C SER A 123 -2.20 5.28 -9.22
N CYS A 124 -2.90 4.18 -9.47
CA CYS A 124 -4.25 3.92 -8.96
C CYS A 124 -4.27 3.29 -7.55
N TRP A 125 -3.20 3.51 -6.78
CA TRP A 125 -2.92 2.88 -5.49
C TRP A 125 -3.45 3.77 -4.34
N PRO A 126 -4.43 3.31 -3.55
CA PRO A 126 -4.94 4.07 -2.40
C PRO A 126 -3.85 4.53 -1.44
N ARG A 127 -2.80 3.72 -1.25
CA ARG A 127 -1.67 4.06 -0.40
C ARG A 127 -1.03 5.38 -0.82
N ASP A 128 -0.71 5.51 -2.10
CA ASP A 128 0.01 6.65 -2.66
C ASP A 128 -0.84 7.90 -2.83
N ALA A 129 -2.16 7.80 -2.65
CA ALA A 129 -3.03 8.96 -2.76
C ALA A 129 -2.79 9.98 -1.63
N TYR A 130 -2.54 9.54 -0.40
CA TYR A 130 -2.39 10.46 0.73
C TYR A 130 -1.70 9.82 1.93
N THR A 131 -1.11 10.68 2.76
CA THR A 131 -0.56 10.35 4.06
C THR A 131 -1.50 10.76 5.18
N LEU A 132 -1.70 9.88 6.16
CA LEU A 132 -2.37 10.24 7.40
C LEU A 132 -1.33 10.56 8.47
N LEU A 133 -1.35 11.79 9.01
CA LEU A 133 -0.52 12.21 10.13
C LEU A 133 -1.44 12.77 11.23
N ASP A 134 -1.45 12.18 12.42
CA ASP A 134 -2.27 12.62 13.56
C ASP A 134 -3.75 12.87 13.18
N GLY A 135 -4.32 12.03 12.30
CA GLY A 135 -5.70 12.13 11.81
C GLY A 135 -5.92 13.15 10.68
N GLU A 136 -4.90 13.91 10.29
CA GLU A 136 -4.94 14.82 9.14
C GLU A 136 -4.60 14.10 7.84
N VAL A 137 -5.33 14.45 6.77
CA VAL A 137 -5.06 13.98 5.41
C VAL A 137 -4.09 14.93 4.72
N LEU A 138 -2.93 14.41 4.38
CA LEU A 138 -1.94 15.06 3.53
C LEU A 138 -2.02 14.48 2.12
N ALA A 139 -2.67 15.20 1.22
CA ALA A 139 -2.87 14.76 -0.15
C ALA A 139 -1.56 14.78 -0.94
N ASN A 140 -1.25 13.66 -1.60
CA ASN A 140 -0.13 13.60 -2.54
C ASN A 140 -0.45 14.45 -3.77
N LEU A 141 0.41 15.41 -4.06
CA LEU A 141 0.26 16.32 -5.20
C LEU A 141 0.19 15.59 -6.57
N PHE A 142 0.76 14.39 -6.67
CA PHE A 142 0.73 13.61 -7.92
C PHE A 142 -0.58 12.86 -8.11
N ALA A 143 -1.26 12.51 -7.01
CA ALA A 143 -2.54 11.81 -7.06
C ALA A 143 -3.75 12.77 -7.10
N TRP A 144 -3.59 13.99 -6.58
CA TRP A 144 -4.68 14.96 -6.46
C TRP A 144 -4.42 16.16 -7.38
N GLY A 145 -5.30 16.39 -8.36
CA GLY A 145 -5.22 17.60 -9.19
C GLY A 145 -5.48 18.88 -8.40
N ALA A 146 -6.51 18.88 -7.56
CA ALA A 146 -6.78 19.91 -6.55
C ALA A 146 -7.54 19.26 -5.38
N PRO A 147 -7.03 19.33 -4.15
CA PRO A 147 -7.75 18.76 -3.02
C PRO A 147 -8.98 19.61 -2.65
N PRO A 148 -10.02 19.00 -2.08
CA PRO A 148 -11.12 19.70 -1.44
C PRO A 148 -10.62 20.68 -0.37
N GLU A 149 -11.45 21.67 -0.07
CA GLU A 149 -11.18 22.62 1.00
C GLU A 149 -10.91 21.90 2.33
N GLY A 150 -9.88 22.36 3.05
CA GLY A 150 -9.45 21.76 4.32
C GLY A 150 -8.48 20.58 4.19
N ILE A 151 -8.22 20.05 2.99
CA ILE A 151 -7.18 19.02 2.77
C ILE A 151 -5.92 19.70 2.21
N LYS A 152 -4.78 19.48 2.88
CA LYS A 152 -3.50 20.08 2.54
C LYS A 152 -2.77 19.25 1.47
N LEU A 153 -2.27 19.90 0.42
CA LEU A 153 -1.27 19.30 -0.48
C LEU A 153 0.06 19.14 0.25
N SER A 154 0.67 17.97 0.12
CA SER A 154 1.93 17.64 0.74
C SER A 154 3.00 17.30 -0.29
N GLY A 155 4.21 17.78 -0.02
CA GLY A 155 5.40 17.41 -0.76
C GLY A 155 5.93 16.03 -0.38
N LEU A 156 5.44 15.41 0.70
CA LEU A 156 5.87 14.07 1.12
C LEU A 156 5.71 13.01 0.02
N GLY A 157 4.81 13.24 -0.95
CA GLY A 157 4.71 12.46 -2.17
C GLY A 157 4.00 11.12 -1.97
N GLU A 158 4.47 10.10 -2.69
CA GLU A 158 3.94 8.73 -2.64
C GLU A 158 4.27 8.05 -1.31
N GLN A 159 3.29 7.39 -0.70
CA GLN A 159 3.45 6.70 0.59
C GLN A 159 4.22 5.39 0.51
N GLY A 160 4.48 4.87 -0.69
CA GLY A 160 5.51 3.86 -0.85
C GLY A 160 6.91 4.36 -0.42
N LYS A 161 7.14 5.68 -0.45
CA LYS A 161 8.40 6.33 -0.06
C LYS A 161 8.39 6.89 1.37
N VAL A 162 7.27 6.74 2.08
CA VAL A 162 7.04 7.32 3.40
C VAL A 162 6.43 6.27 4.33
N LEU A 163 7.14 5.94 5.41
CA LEU A 163 6.61 5.13 6.49
C LEU A 163 6.24 6.03 7.66
N VAL A 164 5.02 5.89 8.16
CA VAL A 164 4.51 6.64 9.31
C VAL A 164 3.96 5.67 10.33
N LYS A 165 4.34 5.86 11.59
CA LYS A 165 3.68 5.27 12.75
C LYS A 165 3.81 6.24 13.92
N ASN A 166 2.70 6.58 14.55
CA ASN A 166 2.66 7.59 15.60
C ASN A 166 3.34 8.90 15.13
N LYS A 167 4.19 9.51 15.95
CA LYS A 167 4.98 10.70 15.58
C LYS A 167 6.31 10.38 14.88
N SER A 168 6.50 9.16 14.41
CA SER A 168 7.71 8.73 13.74
C SER A 168 7.48 8.56 12.25
N ILE A 169 8.37 9.18 11.47
CA ILE A 169 8.30 9.24 10.02
C ILE A 169 9.66 8.81 9.45
N LEU A 170 9.65 7.90 8.49
CA LEU A 170 10.82 7.56 7.70
C LEU A 170 10.54 7.90 6.24
N VAL A 171 11.45 8.64 5.61
CA VAL A 171 11.34 9.05 4.21
C VAL A 171 12.58 8.66 3.43
N THR A 172 12.46 8.56 2.10
CA THR A 172 13.60 8.42 1.20
C THR A 172 14.34 9.76 0.98
N PRO A 173 15.60 9.74 0.47
CA PRO A 173 16.40 10.96 0.30
C PRO A 173 15.82 11.93 -0.74
N ASP A 174 15.11 11.43 -1.76
CA ASP A 174 14.47 12.27 -2.77
C ASP A 174 13.26 13.01 -2.20
N VAL A 175 12.46 12.37 -1.34
CA VAL A 175 11.38 13.02 -0.57
C VAL A 175 11.98 14.04 0.38
N TRP A 176 13.03 13.66 1.13
CA TRP A 176 13.72 14.57 2.04
C TRP A 176 14.18 15.86 1.36
N ARG A 177 14.81 15.73 0.18
CA ARG A 177 15.32 16.87 -0.59
C ARG A 177 14.21 17.77 -1.12
N LYS A 178 13.13 17.18 -1.64
CA LYS A 178 12.01 17.93 -2.24
C LYS A 178 11.15 18.64 -1.20
N SER A 179 11.08 18.08 0.01
CA SER A 179 10.06 18.46 1.02
C SER A 179 10.67 18.94 2.33
N LYS A 180 11.90 19.48 2.22
CA LYS A 180 12.71 19.90 3.37
C LYS A 180 11.96 20.85 4.32
N ASP A 181 11.28 21.85 3.79
CA ASP A 181 10.58 22.84 4.63
C ASP A 181 9.38 22.23 5.36
N GLU A 182 8.64 21.33 4.71
CA GLU A 182 7.54 20.59 5.32
C GLU A 182 8.06 19.65 6.41
N ILE A 183 9.15 18.91 6.14
CA ILE A 183 9.81 18.03 7.12
C ILE A 183 10.31 18.83 8.33
N LEU A 184 10.94 19.99 8.11
CA LEU A 184 11.36 20.88 9.20
C LEU A 184 10.16 21.36 10.03
N GLY A 185 9.03 21.64 9.38
CA GLY A 185 7.76 21.97 10.05
C GLY A 185 7.27 20.81 10.92
N LEU A 186 7.26 19.58 10.40
CA LEU A 186 6.90 18.37 11.14
C LEU A 186 7.81 18.17 12.35
N THR A 187 9.13 18.32 12.20
CA THR A 187 10.07 18.21 13.32
C THR A 187 9.80 19.25 14.41
N ARG A 188 9.47 20.50 14.04
CA ARG A 188 9.08 21.54 15.01
C ARG A 188 7.78 21.20 15.75
N ASN A 189 6.89 20.43 15.13
CA ASN A 189 5.64 19.93 15.73
C ASN A 189 5.82 18.61 16.52
N GLY A 190 7.08 18.20 16.77
CA GLY A 190 7.42 17.07 17.60
C GLY A 190 7.52 15.73 16.86
N PHE A 191 7.44 15.72 15.53
CA PHE A 191 7.69 14.50 14.75
C PHE A 191 9.18 14.15 14.69
N LYS A 192 9.45 12.84 14.72
CA LYS A 192 10.79 12.24 14.60
C LYS A 192 10.96 11.74 13.18
N VAL A 193 11.73 12.47 12.37
CA VAL A 193 11.85 12.20 10.93
C VAL A 193 13.24 11.64 10.63
N GLY A 194 13.32 10.36 10.28
CA GLY A 194 14.54 9.69 9.80
C GLY A 194 14.55 9.58 8.27
N CYS A 195 15.75 9.37 7.71
CA CYS A 195 15.94 9.21 6.27
C CYS A 195 16.49 7.82 5.96
N LEU A 196 15.70 7.00 5.26
CA LEU A 196 16.14 5.70 4.77
C LEU A 196 16.89 5.85 3.42
N PRO A 197 17.80 4.93 3.07
CA PRO A 197 18.43 4.93 1.75
C PRO A 197 17.42 4.57 0.66
N CYS A 198 17.68 5.02 -0.57
CA CYS A 198 16.94 4.48 -1.72
C CYS A 198 17.17 2.97 -1.85
N VAL A 199 16.21 2.27 -2.44
CA VAL A 199 16.36 0.86 -2.80
C VAL A 199 17.26 0.76 -4.04
N ASP A 200 18.28 -0.08 -3.98
CA ASP A 200 19.15 -0.43 -5.11
C ASP A 200 18.44 -1.49 -5.94
N THR A 201 17.77 -1.04 -6.99
CA THR A 201 17.00 -1.89 -7.89
C THR A 201 17.86 -2.97 -8.53
N SER A 202 19.15 -2.74 -8.76
CA SER A 202 20.04 -3.73 -9.40
C SER A 202 20.30 -4.97 -8.54
N LYS A 203 19.99 -4.92 -7.24
CA LYS A 203 20.26 -5.98 -6.27
C LYS A 203 19.02 -6.76 -5.82
N GLN A 204 17.85 -6.42 -6.37
CA GLN A 204 16.61 -7.11 -6.05
C GLN A 204 16.56 -8.50 -6.69
N SER A 205 16.04 -9.46 -5.93
CA SER A 205 15.75 -10.83 -6.40
C SER A 205 14.45 -10.95 -7.19
N TYR A 206 13.61 -9.91 -7.17
CA TYR A 206 12.32 -9.90 -7.86
C TYR A 206 12.46 -9.85 -9.39
N LYS A 207 11.45 -10.39 -10.07
CA LYS A 207 11.28 -10.32 -11.53
C LYS A 207 10.76 -8.96 -12.04
N PHE A 208 10.47 -8.06 -11.10
CA PHE A 208 10.06 -6.68 -11.33
C PHE A 208 10.94 -5.74 -10.50
N THR A 209 10.83 -4.45 -10.79
CA THR A 209 11.59 -3.40 -10.12
C THR A 209 10.72 -2.68 -9.10
N GLU A 210 10.95 -2.94 -7.81
CA GLU A 210 10.31 -2.21 -6.72
C GLU A 210 11.12 -0.93 -6.41
N LEU A 211 10.48 0.23 -6.42
CA LEU A 211 11.13 1.52 -6.20
C LEU A 211 10.88 2.06 -4.79
N HIS A 212 9.88 1.52 -4.10
CA HIS A 212 9.37 2.02 -2.84
C HIS A 212 9.94 1.24 -1.65
N ILE A 213 10.18 1.96 -0.56
CA ILE A 213 10.77 1.38 0.67
C ILE A 213 9.78 0.50 1.42
N ASP A 214 8.47 0.68 1.20
CA ASP A 214 7.42 -0.12 1.84
C ASP A 214 7.27 -1.53 1.25
N GLY A 215 7.98 -1.84 0.16
CA GLY A 215 8.21 -3.20 -0.31
C GLY A 215 9.31 -3.94 0.46
N HIS A 216 10.21 -3.20 1.11
CA HIS A 216 11.44 -3.71 1.73
C HIS A 216 11.53 -3.43 3.24
N SER A 217 10.59 -2.67 3.77
CA SER A 217 10.57 -2.27 5.17
C SER A 217 9.18 -1.91 5.65
N ALA A 218 8.93 -2.06 6.95
CA ALA A 218 7.69 -1.69 7.60
C ALA A 218 7.97 -1.08 8.97
N LEU A 219 7.25 -0.01 9.31
CA LEU A 219 7.30 0.60 10.64
C LEU A 219 6.05 0.19 11.42
N ILE A 220 6.25 -0.56 12.49
CA ILE A 220 5.17 -1.11 13.33
C ILE A 220 5.40 -0.76 14.81
N GLU A 221 4.41 -1.00 15.64
CA GLU A 221 4.47 -0.95 17.09
C GLU A 221 4.39 -2.36 17.69
N ASP A 222 5.29 -2.72 18.60
CA ASP A 222 5.25 -4.02 19.28
C ASP A 222 4.20 -4.05 20.41
N LYS A 223 4.02 -5.22 21.04
CA LYS A 223 3.06 -5.40 22.16
C LYS A 223 3.31 -4.49 23.37
N ASN A 224 4.51 -3.92 23.51
CA ASN A 224 4.88 -3.02 24.59
C ASN A 224 4.74 -1.53 24.20
N GLY A 225 4.31 -1.22 22.99
CA GLY A 225 4.24 0.15 22.49
C GLY A 225 5.57 0.66 21.91
N THR A 226 6.57 -0.21 21.73
CA THR A 226 7.87 0.18 21.17
C THR A 226 7.81 0.15 19.65
N LEU A 227 8.29 1.20 18.99
CA LEU A 227 8.38 1.23 17.54
C LEU A 227 9.47 0.29 17.04
N VAL A 228 9.15 -0.46 15.98
CA VAL A 228 10.04 -1.42 15.33
C VAL A 228 10.05 -1.14 13.83
N LEU A 229 11.24 -0.92 13.28
CA LEU A 229 11.47 -0.91 11.85
C LEU A 229 11.89 -2.31 11.42
N LEU A 230 10.99 -3.03 10.76
CA LEU A 230 11.30 -4.26 10.04
C LEU A 230 11.97 -3.91 8.72
N VAL A 231 13.03 -4.63 8.37
CA VAL A 231 13.83 -4.41 7.16
C VAL A 231 14.22 -5.75 6.58
N THR A 232 14.05 -5.95 5.27
CA THR A 232 14.56 -7.16 4.61
C THR A 232 16.10 -7.20 4.65
N ASP A 233 16.66 -8.40 4.82
CA ASP A 233 18.12 -8.60 4.84
C ASP A 233 18.77 -8.16 3.52
N SER A 234 18.11 -8.43 2.39
CA SER A 234 18.55 -7.96 1.07
C SER A 234 18.68 -6.43 0.99
N TYR A 235 17.73 -5.69 1.56
CA TYR A 235 17.74 -4.22 1.56
C TYR A 235 18.79 -3.67 2.53
N SER A 236 18.95 -4.27 3.72
CA SER A 236 19.96 -3.80 4.68
C SER A 236 21.41 -4.06 4.20
N HIS A 237 21.61 -5.08 3.37
CA HIS A 237 22.93 -5.45 2.83
C HIS A 237 23.14 -5.07 1.35
N GLN A 238 22.28 -4.25 0.76
CA GLN A 238 22.39 -3.81 -0.63
C GLN A 238 23.62 -2.94 -0.93
N GLY A 239 24.45 -2.56 0.04
CA GLY A 239 25.61 -1.69 -0.22
C GLY A 239 26.43 -1.40 1.02
N HIS A 240 27.63 -0.85 0.81
CA HIS A 240 28.53 -0.45 1.90
C HIS A 240 27.81 0.53 2.85
N ASP A 241 27.90 0.29 4.16
CA ASP A 241 27.26 1.07 5.22
C ASP A 241 25.72 1.18 5.19
N THR A 242 25.01 0.53 4.25
CA THR A 242 23.54 0.66 4.15
C THR A 242 22.85 0.28 5.47
N ARG A 243 23.19 -0.89 6.04
CA ARG A 243 22.69 -1.34 7.33
C ARG A 243 22.92 -0.32 8.46
N LYS A 244 24.08 0.32 8.49
CA LYS A 244 24.42 1.34 9.49
C LYS A 244 23.55 2.59 9.30
N PHE A 245 23.35 3.01 8.05
CA PHE A 245 22.50 4.15 7.73
C PHE A 245 21.03 3.90 8.07
N ILE A 246 20.50 2.72 7.75
CA ILE A 246 19.15 2.31 8.13
C ILE A 246 18.98 2.30 9.65
N ARG A 247 19.97 1.75 10.38
CA ARG A 247 19.94 1.78 11.85
C ARG A 247 19.88 3.20 12.41
N GLN A 248 20.70 4.11 11.88
CA GLN A 248 20.68 5.52 12.31
C GLN A 248 19.33 6.20 11.99
N ALA A 249 18.72 5.86 10.84
CA ALA A 249 17.40 6.35 10.49
C ALA A 249 16.32 5.84 11.46
N ALA A 250 16.38 4.55 11.82
CA ALA A 250 15.49 3.96 12.82
C ALA A 250 15.66 4.61 14.19
N GLU A 251 16.90 4.80 14.65
CA GLU A 251 17.20 5.49 15.92
C GLU A 251 16.67 6.93 15.92
N THR A 252 16.80 7.66 14.80
CA THR A 252 16.25 9.01 14.65
C THR A 252 14.73 9.03 14.77
N ALA A 253 14.07 8.00 14.24
CA ALA A 253 12.63 7.78 14.34
C ALA A 253 12.21 7.08 15.64
N GLU A 254 13.11 6.94 16.63
CA GLU A 254 12.86 6.27 17.91
C GLU A 254 12.36 4.82 17.77
N ALA A 255 12.78 4.15 16.70
CA ALA A 255 12.43 2.77 16.38
C ALA A 255 13.63 1.83 16.53
N ARG A 256 13.36 0.61 16.98
CA ARG A 256 14.33 -0.48 16.97
C ARG A 256 14.34 -1.15 15.61
N MET A 257 15.51 -1.28 14.99
CA MET A 257 15.65 -2.04 13.75
C MET A 257 15.62 -3.55 14.02
N VAL A 258 14.84 -4.28 13.22
CA VAL A 258 14.80 -5.75 13.16
C VAL A 258 14.97 -6.18 11.71
N GLU A 259 15.93 -7.05 11.47
CA GLU A 259 16.19 -7.61 10.14
C GLU A 259 15.40 -8.90 9.95
N VAL A 260 14.85 -9.08 8.75
CA VAL A 260 14.06 -10.22 8.34
C VAL A 260 14.75 -10.90 7.15
N ASP A 261 15.02 -12.20 7.27
CA ASP A 261 15.52 -13.00 6.15
C ASP A 261 14.43 -13.16 5.08
N ASP A 262 14.69 -12.59 3.90
CA ASP A 262 13.73 -12.52 2.80
C ASP A 262 14.00 -13.53 1.68
N ARG A 263 14.98 -14.42 1.83
CA ARG A 263 15.36 -15.39 0.79
C ARG A 263 14.26 -16.38 0.40
N LYS A 264 13.32 -16.65 1.32
CA LYS A 264 12.21 -17.59 1.12
C LYS A 264 10.84 -16.92 1.24
N LEU A 265 10.80 -15.59 1.27
CA LEU A 265 9.56 -14.85 1.38
C LEU A 265 8.99 -14.58 -0.02
N PRO A 266 7.66 -14.48 -0.15
CA PRO A 266 7.03 -14.00 -1.37
C PRO A 266 7.43 -12.55 -1.66
N PRO A 267 7.22 -12.05 -2.88
CA PRO A 267 7.46 -10.66 -3.21
C PRO A 267 6.72 -9.70 -2.27
N LEU A 268 7.38 -8.61 -1.88
CA LEU A 268 6.81 -7.55 -1.05
C LEU A 268 6.23 -8.05 0.29
N ALA A 269 6.87 -9.04 0.92
CA ALA A 269 6.37 -9.63 2.17
C ALA A 269 6.25 -8.64 3.34
N LEU A 270 7.07 -7.57 3.35
CA LEU A 270 6.96 -6.48 4.33
C LEU A 270 5.94 -5.40 3.94
N ASN A 271 5.23 -5.54 2.82
CA ASN A 271 4.12 -4.68 2.43
C ASN A 271 2.85 -5.02 3.24
N LEU A 272 3.02 -5.03 4.55
CA LEU A 272 2.03 -5.38 5.57
C LEU A 272 1.32 -4.15 6.12
N ILE A 273 0.21 -4.39 6.81
CA ILE A 273 -0.57 -3.35 7.49
C ILE A 273 -0.63 -3.68 8.96
N GLN A 274 -0.37 -2.70 9.82
CA GLN A 274 -0.69 -2.79 11.23
C GLN A 274 -1.89 -1.90 11.58
N PHE A 275 -2.90 -2.49 12.21
CA PHE A 275 -4.11 -1.84 12.69
C PHE A 275 -3.92 -1.17 14.07
N GLU A 276 -4.94 -0.46 14.54
CA GLU A 276 -4.90 0.28 15.82
C GLU A 276 -4.73 -0.63 17.03
N ASP A 277 -5.35 -1.81 17.00
CA ASP A 277 -5.22 -2.85 18.02
C ASP A 277 -3.90 -3.64 17.93
N ARG A 278 -2.96 -3.17 17.10
CA ARG A 278 -1.66 -3.76 16.76
C ARG A 278 -1.72 -5.05 15.97
N SER A 279 -2.90 -5.51 15.55
CA SER A 279 -2.99 -6.64 14.64
C SER A 279 -2.28 -6.34 13.31
N ILE A 280 -1.66 -7.36 12.74
CA ILE A 280 -0.90 -7.28 11.49
C ILE A 280 -1.56 -8.17 10.44
N ALA A 281 -1.83 -7.59 9.28
CA ALA A 281 -2.21 -8.30 8.07
C ALA A 281 -1.05 -8.29 7.07
N PHE A 282 -0.69 -9.45 6.55
CA PHE A 282 0.38 -9.60 5.56
C PHE A 282 0.11 -10.79 4.63
N THR A 283 0.91 -10.93 3.57
CA THR A 283 0.82 -12.09 2.68
C THR A 283 1.20 -13.37 3.41
N ASN A 284 0.49 -14.47 3.13
CA ASN A 284 1.00 -15.79 3.46
C ASN A 284 2.36 -15.99 2.81
N SER A 285 3.35 -16.38 3.59
CA SER A 285 4.71 -16.56 3.09
C SER A 285 5.12 -18.00 2.88
N GLU A 286 4.31 -18.99 3.32
CA GLU A 286 4.63 -20.41 3.51
C GLU A 286 5.85 -20.68 4.42
N ALA A 287 6.91 -19.87 4.29
CA ALA A 287 8.01 -19.70 5.23
C ALA A 287 7.50 -19.10 6.55
N ARG A 288 7.78 -19.81 7.65
CA ARG A 288 7.33 -19.43 9.00
C ARG A 288 8.15 -18.31 9.64
N ASP A 289 9.31 -17.97 9.10
CA ASP A 289 10.27 -17.10 9.78
C ASP A 289 9.73 -15.67 10.00
N LEU A 290 9.02 -15.10 9.01
CA LEU A 290 8.35 -13.80 9.17
C LEU A 290 7.19 -13.89 10.17
N GLU A 291 6.34 -14.92 10.08
CA GLU A 291 5.21 -15.12 10.98
C GLU A 291 5.67 -15.28 12.44
N VAL A 292 6.74 -16.04 12.69
CA VAL A 292 7.36 -16.21 14.01
C VAL A 292 7.88 -14.88 14.52
N THR A 293 8.65 -14.14 13.69
CA THR A 293 9.18 -12.82 14.05
C THR A 293 8.05 -11.87 14.44
N LEU A 294 6.98 -11.79 13.64
CA LEU A 294 5.84 -10.94 13.91
C LEU A 294 5.07 -11.40 15.17
N SER A 295 4.89 -12.71 15.36
CA SER A 295 4.22 -13.29 16.53
C SER A 295 4.96 -12.96 17.84
N GLU A 296 6.30 -12.95 17.83
CA GLU A 296 7.10 -12.56 18.98
C GLU A 296 6.91 -11.07 19.34
N LEU A 297 6.79 -10.22 18.32
CA LEU A 297 6.64 -8.77 18.45
C LEU A 297 5.25 -8.36 18.92
N VAL A 298 4.18 -8.84 18.28
CA VAL A 298 2.81 -8.36 18.54
C VAL A 298 1.87 -9.40 19.16
N GLY A 299 2.29 -10.66 19.28
CA GLY A 299 1.47 -11.77 19.77
C GLY A 299 0.85 -12.58 18.63
N SER A 300 0.79 -13.91 18.80
CA SER A 300 0.29 -14.82 17.75
C SER A 300 -1.19 -14.62 17.42
N ASP A 301 -1.99 -14.17 18.39
CA ASP A 301 -3.43 -13.86 18.21
C ASP A 301 -3.67 -12.55 17.44
N LYS A 302 -2.60 -11.83 17.09
CA LYS A 302 -2.61 -10.57 16.36
C LYS A 302 -2.09 -10.69 14.93
N ILE A 303 -1.74 -11.90 14.48
CA ILE A 303 -1.18 -12.14 13.15
C ILE A 303 -2.22 -12.76 12.22
N PHE A 304 -2.40 -12.16 11.05
CA PHE A 304 -3.37 -12.60 10.05
C PHE A 304 -2.76 -12.59 8.66
N THR A 305 -2.97 -13.67 7.91
CA THR A 305 -2.41 -13.87 6.57
C THR A 305 -3.50 -14.06 5.54
N THR A 306 -3.17 -13.80 4.27
CA THR A 306 -3.98 -14.24 3.13
C THR A 306 -4.09 -15.78 3.12
N GLU A 307 -5.09 -16.32 2.44
CA GLU A 307 -5.25 -17.77 2.29
C GLU A 307 -4.15 -18.37 1.41
N ILE A 308 -3.73 -17.63 0.39
CA ILE A 308 -2.68 -18.00 -0.56
C ILE A 308 -1.55 -16.96 -0.54
N PRO A 309 -0.31 -17.33 -0.88
CA PRO A 309 0.77 -16.37 -1.05
C PRO A 309 0.48 -15.42 -2.22
N LEU A 310 0.85 -14.14 -2.07
CA LEU A 310 0.76 -13.15 -3.13
C LEU A 310 2.04 -13.23 -3.99
N ILE A 311 1.92 -13.69 -5.23
CA ILE A 311 3.04 -13.92 -6.14
C ILE A 311 2.85 -13.14 -7.44
N GLU A 312 1.74 -13.38 -8.15
CA GLU A 312 1.48 -12.77 -9.44
C GLU A 312 0.95 -11.33 -9.29
N LEU A 313 0.11 -11.05 -8.27
CA LEU A 313 -0.40 -9.70 -8.05
C LEU A 313 0.74 -8.69 -7.78
N PRO A 314 1.68 -8.92 -6.83
CA PRO A 314 2.81 -8.01 -6.63
C PRO A 314 3.65 -7.84 -7.90
N LYS A 315 3.84 -8.93 -8.64
CA LYS A 315 4.66 -8.94 -9.85
C LYS A 315 4.06 -8.08 -10.96
N HIS A 316 2.76 -8.14 -11.18
CA HIS A 316 2.11 -7.47 -12.32
C HIS A 316 1.51 -6.13 -11.94
N ALA A 317 0.97 -6.00 -10.74
CA ALA A 317 0.44 -4.75 -10.26
C ALA A 317 1.57 -3.85 -9.72
N LEU A 318 2.76 -4.39 -9.39
CA LEU A 318 3.87 -3.63 -8.78
C LEU A 318 3.49 -3.06 -7.41
N GLY A 319 2.72 -3.82 -6.63
CA GLY A 319 2.29 -3.41 -5.31
C GLY A 319 1.69 -4.57 -4.51
N GLY A 320 1.90 -4.55 -3.20
CA GLY A 320 1.36 -5.54 -2.26
C GLY A 320 0.10 -5.06 -1.55
N MET A 321 -0.25 -5.75 -0.47
CA MET A 321 -1.45 -5.49 0.34
C MET A 321 -1.49 -4.05 0.90
N ARG A 322 -0.37 -3.56 1.44
CA ARG A 322 -0.28 -2.17 1.94
C ARG A 322 -0.42 -1.15 0.81
N CYS A 323 0.11 -1.42 -0.39
CA CYS A 323 -0.03 -0.53 -1.55
C CYS A 323 -1.50 -0.42 -2.00
N LEU A 324 -2.22 -1.54 -2.03
CA LEU A 324 -3.62 -1.62 -2.46
C LEU A 324 -4.60 -0.96 -1.48
N THR A 325 -4.12 -0.52 -0.32
CA THR A 325 -5.00 -0.07 0.76
C THR A 325 -4.57 1.25 1.36
N ASN A 326 -5.54 1.94 1.96
CA ASN A 326 -5.28 3.03 2.88
C ASN A 326 -6.39 3.13 3.92
N ILE A 327 -6.09 3.77 5.05
CA ILE A 327 -7.13 4.09 6.04
C ILE A 327 -7.86 5.33 5.55
N LEU A 328 -9.19 5.29 5.55
CA LEU A 328 -10.06 6.37 5.12
C LEU A 328 -10.69 7.06 6.34
N PRO A 329 -10.25 8.27 6.71
CA PRO A 329 -10.80 8.96 7.86
C PRO A 329 -12.23 9.46 7.59
N PRO A 330 -13.05 9.67 8.65
CA PRO A 330 -14.45 10.09 8.51
C PRO A 330 -14.62 11.34 7.64
N ALA A 331 -13.72 12.32 7.78
CA ALA A 331 -13.77 13.56 7.00
C ALA A 331 -13.71 13.27 5.49
N LEU A 332 -12.80 12.40 5.06
CA LEU A 332 -12.66 12.03 3.65
C LEU A 332 -13.77 11.08 3.19
N ASN A 333 -14.17 10.13 4.04
CA ASN A 333 -15.31 9.23 3.76
C ASN A 333 -16.61 10.02 3.51
N ASN A 334 -16.88 11.04 4.32
CA ASN A 334 -18.04 11.91 4.16
C ASN A 334 -17.97 12.74 2.87
N LEU A 335 -16.78 13.16 2.43
CA LEU A 335 -16.60 13.87 1.16
C LEU A 335 -16.87 12.96 -0.04
N LEU A 336 -16.42 11.70 0.02
CA LEU A 336 -16.63 10.72 -1.06
C LEU A 336 -18.10 10.35 -1.22
N THR A 337 -18.85 10.25 -0.13
CA THR A 337 -20.26 9.86 -0.13
C THR A 337 -21.22 11.01 -0.48
N LYS A 338 -20.77 12.27 -0.42
CA LYS A 338 -21.60 13.46 -0.68
C LYS A 338 -21.72 13.90 -2.15
N GLN A 339 -21.08 13.23 -3.11
CA GLN A 339 -21.05 13.59 -4.55
C GLN A 339 -20.50 14.98 -4.92
N ASP A 340 -20.20 15.86 -3.96
CA ASP A 340 -19.68 17.23 -4.16
C ASP A 340 -18.15 17.29 -4.39
N TRP A 341 -17.59 16.37 -5.18
CA TRP A 341 -16.21 16.53 -5.61
C TRP A 341 -16.13 17.60 -6.69
N PRO A 342 -15.21 18.59 -6.62
CA PRO A 342 -15.06 19.57 -7.68
C PRO A 342 -14.76 18.86 -9.00
N ARG A 343 -15.75 18.82 -9.89
CA ARG A 343 -15.60 18.31 -11.25
C ARG A 343 -14.75 19.31 -12.02
N ASP A 344 -13.62 18.83 -12.52
CA ASP A 344 -12.77 19.49 -13.51
C ASP A 344 -12.36 20.94 -13.21
N LYS A 345 -11.24 21.08 -12.50
CA LYS A 345 -10.22 22.04 -12.92
C LYS A 345 -8.92 21.27 -13.11
N ARG A 346 -8.73 20.73 -14.31
CA ARG A 346 -7.40 20.28 -14.76
C ARG A 346 -6.45 21.47 -14.55
N MET A 347 -5.45 21.33 -13.68
CA MET A 347 -4.31 22.23 -13.78
C MET A 347 -3.68 21.97 -15.15
N PRO A 348 -3.39 23.00 -15.97
CA PRO A 348 -2.53 22.81 -17.11
C PRO A 348 -1.21 22.25 -16.58
N VAL A 349 -0.92 21.01 -16.95
CA VAL A 349 0.41 20.45 -16.78
C VAL A 349 1.30 21.29 -17.67
N ASP A 350 1.91 22.32 -17.10
CA ASP A 350 2.89 23.13 -17.80
C ASP A 350 4.08 22.21 -18.12
N LYS A 351 4.08 21.66 -19.33
CA LYS A 351 5.14 20.80 -19.89
C LYS A 351 6.48 21.55 -20.02
N ALA A 352 6.57 22.80 -19.57
CA ALA A 352 7.68 23.69 -19.84
C ALA A 352 8.90 23.51 -18.93
N ASN A 353 8.79 22.87 -17.75
CA ASN A 353 9.89 22.84 -16.77
C ASN A 353 10.51 21.46 -16.47
N TRP A 354 10.27 20.45 -17.31
CA TRP A 354 10.91 19.14 -17.16
C TRP A 354 11.95 18.92 -18.26
N ARG A 355 13.16 19.46 -18.04
CA ARG A 355 14.38 18.87 -18.61
C ARG A 355 15.13 18.19 -17.48
N VAL A 356 15.40 16.89 -17.69
CA VAL A 356 16.26 16.03 -16.88
C VAL A 356 17.64 16.65 -16.71
#